data_AF-M4BUZ1-F1
#
_entry.id   AF-M4BUZ1-F1
#
_cell.length_a   1.000
_cell.length_b   1.000
_cell.length_c   1.000
_cell.angle_alpha   90.00
_cell.angle_beta   90.00
_cell.angle_gamma   90.00
#
_symmetry.space_group_name_H-M   'P 1'
#
loop_
_entity.id
_entity.type
_entity.pdbx_description
1 polymer ?
#
loop_
_entity_poly.entity_id
_entity_poly.type
_entity_poly.pdbx_seq_one_letter_code
_entity_poly.pdbx_strand_id
1 'polypeptide(L)'
;MSPDSYSAAHSSTIPLVVFLHLPPPRDKDADATKKVGNLKDEQKKIIWQWHDANVTLTQSQLVDKAKHEFDLLKAPVQGTISSILRDRQKFLHVKDVDLKSMQNLVLAVHFFDLAFANWVLQCQTRDALR
;
A
#
# COMPACT_ATOMS: atom_id res chain seq x y z
N MET A 1 3.36 -59.11 -52.17
CA MET A 1 3.05 -57.84 -52.85
C MET A 1 2.48 -56.88 -51.81
N SER A 2 3.06 -55.67 -51.77
CA SER A 2 2.72 -54.48 -50.97
C SER A 2 1.35 -53.88 -51.37
N PRO A 3 0.81 -52.77 -50.78
CA PRO A 3 1.34 -51.89 -49.71
C PRO A 3 0.28 -51.29 -48.73
N ASP A 4 0.79 -50.47 -47.80
CA ASP A 4 0.20 -49.30 -47.12
C ASP A 4 -1.01 -49.41 -46.17
N SER A 5 -0.78 -49.02 -44.90
CA SER A 5 -1.33 -47.75 -44.38
C SER A 5 -0.77 -47.40 -43.00
N TYR A 6 -0.18 -46.21 -42.93
CA TYR A 6 0.14 -45.46 -41.71
C TYR A 6 -1.11 -45.31 -40.82
N SER A 7 -0.97 -45.55 -39.51
CA SER A 7 -1.83 -44.89 -38.51
C SER A 7 -1.02 -44.52 -37.28
N ALA A 8 -0.96 -43.21 -37.07
CA ALA A 8 -0.47 -42.56 -35.87
C ALA A 8 -1.28 -42.99 -34.64
N ALA A 9 -0.59 -43.27 -33.54
CA ALA A 9 -0.95 -42.78 -32.21
C ALA A 9 0.19 -43.18 -31.28
N HIS A 10 1.11 -42.23 -31.08
CA HIS A 10 2.08 -42.34 -30.01
C HIS A 10 1.34 -42.55 -28.70
N SER A 11 1.73 -43.64 -28.05
CA SER A 11 1.61 -43.84 -26.60
C SER A 11 2.00 -42.54 -25.90
N SER A 12 1.00 -41.82 -25.39
CA SER A 12 1.22 -40.74 -24.44
C SER A 12 0.36 -41.06 -23.23
N THR A 13 0.94 -41.92 -22.40
CA THR A 13 0.71 -41.99 -20.96
C THR A 13 0.45 -40.59 -20.45
N ILE A 14 -0.81 -40.31 -20.10
CA ILE A 14 -1.20 -39.13 -19.34
C ILE A 14 -0.40 -39.19 -18.03
N PRO A 15 0.56 -38.29 -17.77
CA PRO A 15 1.02 -38.17 -16.40
C PRO A 15 -0.15 -37.59 -15.62
N LEU A 16 -0.63 -38.36 -14.65
CA LEU A 16 -1.36 -37.87 -13.50
C LEU A 16 -0.62 -36.64 -12.99
N VAL A 17 -1.09 -35.46 -13.36
CA VAL A 17 -0.69 -34.21 -12.72
C VAL A 17 -1.19 -34.37 -11.31
N VAL A 18 -0.26 -34.78 -10.44
CA VAL A 18 -0.35 -34.67 -9.01
C VAL A 18 -0.85 -33.26 -8.77
N PHE A 19 -2.13 -33.15 -8.42
CA PHE A 19 -2.71 -31.99 -7.78
C PHE A 19 -1.95 -31.91 -6.46
N LEU A 20 -0.73 -31.35 -6.52
CA LEU A 20 -0.08 -30.81 -5.36
C LEU A 20 -1.11 -29.83 -4.85
N HIS A 21 -1.73 -30.24 -3.74
CA HIS A 21 -2.42 -29.38 -2.81
C HIS A 21 -1.46 -28.24 -2.50
N LEU A 22 -1.48 -27.25 -3.39
CA LEU A 22 -0.80 -26.00 -3.21
C LEU A 22 -1.52 -25.43 -1.99
N PRO A 23 -0.86 -25.35 -0.82
CA PRO A 23 -1.47 -24.65 0.29
C PRO A 23 -1.85 -23.26 -0.24
N PRO A 24 -3.00 -22.69 0.19
CA PRO A 24 -3.36 -21.34 -0.20
C PRO A 24 -2.13 -20.44 -0.01
N PRO A 25 -1.86 -19.50 -0.94
CA PRO A 25 -0.69 -18.64 -0.84
C PRO A 25 -0.68 -18.10 0.58
N ARG A 26 0.31 -18.56 1.36
CA ARG A 26 0.53 -18.00 2.68
C ARG A 26 0.89 -16.57 2.37
N ASP A 27 0.04 -15.63 2.77
CA ASP A 27 0.33 -14.21 2.79
C ASP A 27 1.59 -14.01 3.63
N LYS A 28 2.74 -14.16 2.98
CA LYS A 28 4.06 -13.89 3.49
C LYS A 28 4.58 -12.83 2.55
N ASP A 29 4.76 -11.65 3.12
CA ASP A 29 5.54 -10.53 2.59
C ASP A 29 4.74 -9.36 1.97
N ALA A 30 3.53 -9.10 2.47
CA ALA A 30 2.87 -7.78 2.33
C ALA A 30 2.71 -7.07 3.69
N ASP A 31 3.67 -7.22 4.61
CA ASP A 31 3.66 -6.48 5.88
C ASP A 31 5.07 -6.26 6.46
N ALA A 32 6.00 -5.77 5.64
CA ALA A 32 7.35 -5.40 6.11
C ALA A 32 7.55 -3.88 6.27
N THR A 33 6.53 -3.05 6.00
CA THR A 33 6.64 -1.58 6.07
C THR A 33 5.68 -0.91 7.04
N LYS A 34 4.77 -1.65 7.70
CA LYS A 34 3.91 -1.05 8.73
C LYS A 34 4.70 -0.81 10.01
N LYS A 35 5.23 0.40 10.16
CA LYS A 35 6.03 0.78 11.31
C LYS A 35 5.15 0.83 12.56
N VAL A 36 5.35 -0.11 13.47
CA VAL A 36 4.95 0.00 14.88
C VAL A 36 5.91 0.99 15.55
N GLY A 37 5.90 2.23 15.09
CA GLY A 37 6.83 3.27 15.48
C GLY A 37 6.07 4.44 16.06
N ASN A 38 6.55 4.96 17.19
CA ASN A 38 6.15 6.28 17.67
C ASN A 38 6.24 7.29 16.52
N LEU A 39 5.28 8.22 16.46
CA LEU A 39 5.31 9.31 15.50
C LEU A 39 6.66 10.03 15.60
N LYS A 40 7.34 10.18 14.47
CA LYS A 40 8.55 11.00 14.38
C LYS A 40 8.19 12.48 14.48
N ASP A 41 9.16 13.31 14.84
CA ASP A 41 8.89 14.74 15.03
C ASP A 41 8.51 15.43 13.72
N GLU A 42 8.96 14.93 12.57
CA GLU A 42 8.49 15.37 11.25
C GLU A 42 7.00 15.06 11.04
N GLN A 43 6.56 13.85 11.38
CA GLN A 43 5.15 13.44 11.26
C GLN A 43 4.26 14.25 12.21
N LYS A 44 4.74 14.55 13.42
CA LYS A 44 4.05 15.43 14.37
C LYS A 44 3.92 16.85 13.82
N LYS A 45 4.96 17.38 13.16
CA LYS A 45 4.90 18.69 12.47
C LYS A 45 3.85 18.70 11.37
N ILE A 46 3.77 17.65 10.54
CA ILE A 46 2.75 17.53 9.49
C ILE A 46 1.34 17.52 10.09
N ILE A 47 1.10 16.74 11.15
CA ILE A 47 -0.21 16.71 11.83
C ILE A 47 -0.60 18.10 12.33
N TRP A 48 0.35 18.83 12.92
CA TRP A 48 0.11 20.20 13.37
C TRP A 48 -0.25 21.12 12.20
N GLN A 49 0.47 21.04 11.08
CA GLN A 49 0.17 21.84 9.87
C GLN A 49 -1.22 21.54 9.30
N TRP A 50 -1.68 20.29 9.34
CA TRP A 50 -3.05 19.97 8.90
C TRP A 50 -4.11 20.67 9.74
N HIS A 51 -3.91 20.71 11.06
CA HIS A 51 -4.80 21.42 11.97
C HIS A 51 -4.71 22.94 11.80
N ASP A 52 -3.50 23.48 11.60
CA ASP A 52 -3.31 24.92 11.37
C ASP A 52 -3.96 25.38 10.06
N ALA A 53 -3.82 24.59 8.99
CA ALA A 53 -4.46 24.86 7.70
C ALA A 53 -5.98 24.68 7.73
N ASN A 54 -6.50 23.82 8.61
CA ASN A 54 -7.93 23.51 8.72
C ASN A 54 -8.33 23.27 10.19
N VAL A 55 -8.59 24.35 10.92
CA VAL A 55 -8.99 24.31 12.35
C VAL A 55 -10.31 23.53 12.58
N THR A 56 -11.10 23.31 11.53
CA THR A 56 -12.32 22.50 11.58
C THR A 56 -12.07 20.99 11.67
N LEU A 57 -10.84 20.51 11.42
CA LEU A 57 -10.51 19.09 11.54
C LEU A 57 -10.53 18.65 13.01
N THR A 58 -11.44 17.73 13.31
CA THR A 58 -11.54 17.12 14.63
C THR A 58 -10.33 16.24 14.93
N GLN A 59 -10.02 16.04 16.22
CA GLN A 59 -8.92 15.15 16.63
C GLN A 59 -9.09 13.72 16.12
N SER A 60 -10.32 13.19 16.03
CA SER A 60 -10.58 11.87 15.46
C SER A 60 -10.19 11.81 13.98
N GLN A 61 -10.58 12.82 13.20
CA GLN A 61 -10.20 12.91 11.79
C GLN A 61 -8.68 13.03 11.62
N LEU A 62 -7.99 13.73 12.53
CA LEU A 62 -6.53 13.79 12.51
C LEU A 62 -5.89 12.44 12.85
N VAL A 63 -6.48 11.64 13.75
CA VAL A 63 -6.03 10.27 14.03
C VAL A 63 -6.16 9.40 12.78
N ASP A 64 -7.33 9.42 12.14
CA ASP A 64 -7.62 8.61 10.96
C ASP A 64 -6.74 9.02 9.78
N LYS A 65 -6.59 10.33 9.56
CA LYS A 65 -5.70 10.89 8.54
C LYS A 65 -4.24 10.52 8.80
N ALA A 66 -3.76 10.62 10.04
CA ALA A 66 -2.39 10.25 10.38
C ALA A 66 -2.12 8.75 10.20
N LYS A 67 -3.10 7.89 10.52
CA LYS A 67 -2.98 6.45 10.28
C LYS A 67 -2.82 6.16 8.79
N HIS A 68 -3.68 6.76 7.96
CA HIS A 68 -3.69 6.56 6.52
C HIS A 68 -2.43 7.13 5.85
N GLU A 69 -2.09 8.39 6.11
CA GLU A 69 -1.00 9.09 5.43
C GLU A 69 0.39 8.50 5.78
N PHE A 70 0.57 8.05 7.01
CA PHE A 70 1.86 7.56 7.48
C PHE A 70 1.98 6.02 7.44
N ASP A 71 1.00 5.34 6.86
CA ASP A 71 0.91 3.88 6.78
C ASP A 71 1.21 3.20 8.14
N LEU A 72 0.54 3.71 9.19
CA LEU A 72 0.76 3.21 10.55
C LEU A 72 -0.04 1.92 10.77
N LEU A 73 0.62 0.90 11.35
CA LEU A 73 -0.06 -0.33 11.75
C LEU A 73 -1.23 -0.05 12.71
N LYS A 74 -0.99 0.89 13.63
CA LYS A 74 -1.96 1.29 14.66
C LYS A 74 -2.16 2.80 14.62
N ALA A 75 -3.42 3.21 14.72
CA ALA A 75 -3.78 4.62 14.82
C ALA A 75 -3.11 5.25 16.06
N PRO A 76 -2.61 6.49 15.96
CA PRO A 76 -2.12 7.20 17.13
C PRO A 76 -3.28 7.41 18.11
N VAL A 77 -2.98 7.37 19.41
CA VAL A 77 -4.00 7.62 20.44
C VAL A 77 -4.43 9.08 20.36
N GLN A 78 -5.71 9.38 20.57
CA GLN A 78 -6.22 10.76 20.56
C GLN A 78 -5.42 11.69 21.50
N GLY A 79 -4.98 11.18 22.66
CA GLY A 79 -4.11 11.93 23.58
C GLY A 79 -2.76 12.32 22.97
N THR A 80 -2.22 11.51 22.06
CA THR A 80 -1.02 11.85 21.28
C THR A 80 -1.30 13.03 20.36
N ILE A 81 -2.42 13.03 19.65
CA ILE A 81 -2.84 14.18 18.81
C ILE A 81 -3.02 15.44 19.67
N SER A 82 -3.72 15.34 20.80
CA SER A 82 -3.88 16.45 21.73
C SER A 82 -2.55 17.02 22.23
N SER A 83 -1.58 16.15 22.55
CA SER A 83 -0.23 16.55 22.96
C SER A 83 0.51 17.28 21.84
N ILE A 84 0.46 16.78 20.60
CA ILE A 84 1.07 17.42 19.42
C ILE A 84 0.49 18.81 19.20
N LEU A 85 -0.83 18.97 19.29
CA LEU A 85 -1.49 20.26 19.08
C LEU A 85 -1.15 21.28 20.19
N ARG A 86 -0.95 20.80 21.42
CA ARG A 86 -0.55 21.63 22.57
C ARG A 86 0.91 22.09 22.47
N ASP A 87 1.80 21.18 22.06
CA ASP A 87 3.25 21.38 22.05
C ASP A 87 3.78 21.97 20.73
N ARG A 88 3.03 22.93 20.15
CA ARG A 88 3.35 23.62 18.88
C ARG A 88 4.83 24.01 18.73
N GLN A 89 5.40 24.62 19.77
CA GLN A 89 6.75 25.19 19.72
C GLN A 89 7.85 24.14 19.48
N LYS A 90 7.61 22.88 19.89
CA LYS A 90 8.56 21.79 19.70
C LYS A 90 8.74 21.43 18.23
N PHE A 91 7.69 21.59 17.43
CA PHE A 91 7.68 21.15 16.04
C PHE A 91 7.94 22.28 15.04
N LEU A 92 7.99 23.54 15.49
CA LEU A 92 8.24 24.68 14.61
C LEU A 92 9.59 24.56 13.87
N HIS A 93 10.61 24.07 14.58
CA HIS A 93 12.02 24.05 14.14
C HIS A 93 12.45 22.78 13.40
N VAL A 94 11.59 21.78 13.23
CA VAL A 94 11.94 20.58 12.43
C VAL A 94 12.17 21.03 10.99
N LYS A 95 13.34 20.73 10.42
CA LYS A 95 13.80 21.28 9.13
C LYS A 95 12.77 21.06 8.02
N ASP A 96 12.38 22.12 7.33
CA ASP A 96 11.38 22.07 6.25
C ASP A 96 11.82 21.22 5.05
N VAL A 97 13.13 20.99 4.89
CA VAL A 97 13.70 20.17 3.82
C VAL A 97 13.26 18.71 3.94
N ASP A 98 13.30 18.15 5.15
CA ASP A 98 12.90 16.76 5.40
C ASP A 98 11.38 16.58 5.23
N LEU A 99 10.62 17.65 5.53
CA LEU A 99 9.17 17.68 5.38
C LEU A 99 8.73 17.62 3.91
N LYS A 100 9.35 18.43 3.04
CA LYS A 100 9.05 18.43 1.60
C LYS A 100 9.39 17.09 0.95
N SER A 101 10.49 16.47 1.37
CA SER A 101 10.88 15.13 0.90
C SER A 101 9.82 14.08 1.21
N MET A 102 9.29 14.08 2.44
CA MET A 102 8.20 13.18 2.86
C MET A 102 6.90 13.42 2.10
N GLN A 103 6.50 14.69 1.92
CA GLN A 103 5.30 15.03 1.16
C GLN A 103 5.42 14.56 -0.30
N ASN A 104 6.57 14.76 -0.94
CA ASN A 104 6.82 14.29 -2.29
C ASN A 104 6.80 12.76 -2.40
N LEU A 105 7.34 12.05 -1.40
CA LEU A 105 7.29 10.59 -1.37
C LEU A 105 5.86 10.06 -1.28
N VAL A 106 5.02 10.65 -0.42
CA VAL A 106 3.61 10.25 -0.29
C VAL A 106 2.84 10.53 -1.58
N LEU A 107 3.04 11.69 -2.20
CA LEU A 107 2.42 12.01 -3.49
C LEU A 107 2.86 11.04 -4.60
N ALA A 108 4.13 10.64 -4.62
CA ALA A 108 4.66 9.70 -5.59
C ALA A 108 4.05 8.29 -5.44
N VAL A 109 3.88 7.80 -4.21
CA VAL A 109 3.23 6.51 -3.93
C VAL A 109 1.78 6.53 -4.43
N HIS A 110 1.01 7.57 -4.10
CA HIS A 110 -0.38 7.69 -4.55
C HIS A 110 -0.50 7.78 -6.07
N PHE A 111 0.39 8.53 -6.73
CA PHE A 111 0.40 8.63 -8.19
C PHE A 111 0.69 7.28 -8.84
N PHE A 112 1.65 6.53 -8.29
CA PHE A 112 1.99 5.20 -8.78
C PHE A 112 0.83 4.21 -8.60
N ASP A 113 0.20 4.18 -7.43
CA ASP A 113 -0.95 3.31 -7.15
C ASP A 113 -2.14 3.61 -8.08
N LEU A 114 -2.42 4.90 -8.34
CA LEU A 114 -3.48 5.30 -9.25
C LEU A 114 -3.18 4.88 -10.71
N ALA A 115 -1.94 5.07 -11.16
CA ALA A 115 -1.52 4.63 -12.49
C ALA A 115 -1.60 3.10 -12.63
N PHE A 116 -1.22 2.37 -11.58
CA PHE A 116 -1.31 0.92 -11.55
C PHE A 116 -2.76 0.43 -11.57
N ALA A 117 -3.63 1.03 -10.77
CA ALA A 117 -5.06 0.72 -10.76
C ALA A 117 -5.70 0.95 -12.15
N ASN A 118 -5.37 2.07 -12.80
CA ASN A 118 -5.84 2.36 -14.16
C ASN A 118 -5.33 1.35 -15.19
N TRP A 119 -4.08 0.91 -15.08
CA TRP A 119 -3.52 -0.10 -15.96
C TRP A 119 -4.19 -1.48 -15.77
N VAL A 120 -4.38 -1.91 -14.52
CA VAL A 120 -5.10 -3.16 -14.19
C VAL A 120 -6.51 -3.14 -14.76
N LEU A 121 -7.22 -2.01 -14.61
CA LEU A 121 -8.57 -1.84 -15.17
C LEU A 121 -8.59 -1.97 -16.70
N GLN A 122 -7.60 -1.42 -17.39
CA GLN A 122 -7.47 -1.56 -18.84
C GLN A 122 -7.20 -3.00 -19.27
N CYS A 123 -6.39 -3.75 -18.52
CA CYS A 123 -6.14 -5.17 -18.78
C CYS A 123 -7.43 -5.99 -18.69
N GLN A 124 -8.21 -5.80 -17.62
CA GLN A 124 -9.50 -6.50 -17.42
C GLN A 124 -10.51 -6.17 -18.52
N THR A 125 -10.57 -4.90 -18.95
CA THR A 125 -11.47 -4.48 -20.02
C THR A 125 -11.07 -5.09 -21.37
N ARG A 126 -9.77 -5.26 -21.61
CA ARG A 126 -9.24 -5.91 -22.83
C ARG A 126 -9.49 -7.42 -22.85
N ASP A 127 -9.39 -8.07 -21.70
CA ASP A 127 -9.62 -9.52 -21.60
C ASP A 127 -11.11 -9.87 -21.69
N ALA A 128 -12.02 -8.97 -21.29
CA ALA A 128 -13.47 -9.16 -21.43
C ALA A 128 -14.00 -8.96 -22.87
N LEU A 129 -13.19 -8.40 -23.76
CA LEU A 129 -13.52 -8.15 -25.18
C LEU A 129 -12.96 -9.23 -26.13
N ARG A 130 -12.32 -10.27 -25.59
CA ARG A 130 -11.66 -11.34 -26.35
C ARG A 130 -12.35 -12.68 -26.14
#